data_AF-A0A2V9K3M1-F1
#
_entry.id   AF-A0A2V9K3M1-F1
#
_cell.length_a   1.000
_cell.length_b   1.000
_cell.length_c   1.000
_cell.angle_alpha   90.00
_cell.angle_beta   90.00
_cell.angle_gamma   90.00
#
_symmetry.space_group_name_H-M   'P 1'
#
loop_
_entity.id
_entity.type
_entity.pdbx_description
1 polymer ?
#
loop_
_entity_poly.entity_id
_entity_poly.type
_entity_poly.pdbx_seq_one_letter_code
_entity_poly.pdbx_strand_id
1 'polypeptide(L)'
;MIVDLGVIAICYFAALSWGSNEPWAMSVIAVGTFSLLALRLIQDAWQGSLEPRRSRVYLPLLFFVVYTGLQVAGQRAGLESARAWLPHTVDGHSSTLYFLLAASYVALVFLVHNGFRSRFRVKMLLIAIVALGLLEALYGLLQYLGNYGYIWDYQVTTA
;
A
#
# COMPACT_ATOMS: atom_id res chain seq x y z
N MET A 1 -13.45 15.37 0.95
CA MET A 1 -14.29 14.63 -0.02
C MET A 1 -13.46 14.14 -1.19
N ILE A 2 -12.78 15.02 -1.96
CA ILE A 2 -11.97 14.58 -3.11
C ILE A 2 -10.79 13.67 -2.71
N VAL A 3 -10.09 14.02 -1.62
CA VAL A 3 -9.01 13.18 -1.06
C VAL A 3 -9.55 11.83 -0.60
N ASP A 4 -10.71 11.82 0.08
CA ASP A 4 -11.29 10.59 0.61
C ASP A 4 -11.71 9.64 -0.52
N LEU A 5 -12.30 10.16 -1.60
CA LEU A 5 -12.63 9.39 -2.81
C LEU A 5 -11.37 8.85 -3.49
N GLY A 6 -10.32 9.67 -3.58
CA GLY A 6 -9.02 9.23 -4.08
C GLY A 6 -8.43 8.09 -3.26
N VAL A 7 -8.55 8.15 -1.92
CA VAL A 7 -8.09 7.07 -1.03
C VAL A 7 -8.86 5.79 -1.27
N ILE A 8 -10.19 5.84 -1.45
CA ILE A 8 -10.99 4.66 -1.81
C ILE A 8 -10.51 4.06 -3.15
N ALA A 9 -10.29 4.92 -4.15
CA ALA A 9 -9.82 4.48 -5.47
C ALA A 9 -8.45 3.80 -5.38
N ILE A 10 -7.52 4.34 -4.59
CA ILE A 10 -6.21 3.71 -4.34
C ILE A 10 -6.37 2.40 -3.58
N CYS A 11 -7.22 2.33 -2.55
CA CYS A 11 -7.46 1.07 -1.84
C CYS A 11 -8.01 -0.02 -2.77
N TYR A 12 -8.90 0.35 -3.69
CA TYR A 12 -9.42 -0.58 -4.70
C TYR A 12 -8.32 -1.02 -5.68
N PHE A 13 -7.53 -0.08 -6.18
CA PHE A 13 -6.41 -0.39 -7.07
C PHE A 13 -5.31 -1.21 -6.40
N ALA A 14 -5.10 -1.03 -5.08
CA ALA A 14 -4.04 -1.70 -4.35
C ALA A 14 -4.20 -3.23 -4.37
N ALA A 15 -5.41 -3.78 -4.26
CA ALA A 15 -5.60 -5.23 -4.37
C ALA A 15 -5.27 -5.74 -5.77
N LEU A 16 -5.71 -5.03 -6.81
CA LEU A 16 -5.39 -5.34 -8.20
C LEU A 16 -3.87 -5.34 -8.46
N SER A 17 -3.17 -4.33 -7.93
CA SER A 17 -1.72 -4.22 -8.09
C SER A 17 -0.93 -5.33 -7.39
N TRP A 18 -1.45 -5.84 -6.27
CA TRP A 18 -0.86 -6.99 -5.59
C TRP A 18 -1.09 -8.28 -6.37
N GLY A 19 -2.25 -8.41 -7.01
CA GLY A 19 -2.55 -9.51 -7.91
C GLY A 19 -1.62 -9.57 -9.12
N SER A 20 -1.18 -8.41 -9.65
CA SER A 20 -0.27 -8.38 -10.80
C SER A 20 1.20 -8.51 -10.43
N ASN A 21 1.59 -8.20 -9.19
CA ASN A 21 2.99 -8.21 -8.72
C ASN A 21 3.96 -7.37 -9.59
N GLU A 22 3.43 -6.39 -10.31
CA GLU A 22 4.19 -5.61 -11.28
C GLU A 22 4.73 -4.30 -10.67
N PRO A 23 6.02 -3.94 -10.91
CA PRO A 23 6.63 -2.73 -10.35
C PRO A 23 5.90 -1.42 -10.71
N TRP A 24 5.32 -1.35 -11.91
CA TRP A 24 4.58 -0.16 -12.34
C TRP A 24 3.30 0.02 -11.53
N ALA A 25 2.59 -1.07 -11.18
CA ALA A 25 1.36 -1.04 -10.42
C ALA A 25 1.63 -0.62 -8.97
N MET A 26 2.71 -1.15 -8.38
CA MET A 26 3.18 -0.72 -7.05
C MET A 26 3.58 0.75 -7.03
N SER A 27 4.21 1.24 -8.11
CA SER A 27 4.59 2.66 -8.26
C SER A 27 3.37 3.58 -8.32
N VAL A 28 2.28 3.16 -8.99
CA VAL A 28 1.02 3.92 -9.02
C VAL A 28 0.44 4.08 -7.61
N ILE A 29 0.46 3.03 -6.78
CA ILE A 29 0.05 3.15 -5.37
C ILE A 29 0.90 4.18 -4.65
N ALA A 30 2.23 4.07 -4.77
CA ALA A 30 3.16 4.94 -4.05
C ALA A 30 2.96 6.41 -4.43
N VAL A 31 3.02 6.72 -5.73
CA VAL A 31 2.83 8.08 -6.24
C VAL A 31 1.46 8.61 -5.86
N GLY A 32 0.39 7.86 -6.15
CA GLY A 32 -0.97 8.28 -5.83
C GLY A 32 -1.16 8.57 -4.34
N THR A 33 -0.65 7.70 -3.48
CA THR A 33 -0.81 7.86 -2.03
C THR A 33 -0.03 9.06 -1.51
N PHE A 34 1.21 9.26 -1.97
CA PHE A 34 1.99 10.43 -1.59
C PHE A 34 1.37 11.72 -2.10
N SER A 35 0.83 11.75 -3.33
CA SER A 35 0.11 12.90 -3.86
C SER A 35 -1.12 13.24 -3.03
N LEU A 36 -1.92 12.24 -2.63
CA LEU A 36 -3.08 12.45 -1.76
C LEU A 36 -2.68 12.90 -0.35
N LEU A 37 -1.60 12.35 0.20
CA LEU A 37 -1.06 12.78 1.49
C LEU A 37 -0.61 14.24 1.42
N ALA A 38 0.16 14.62 0.41
CA ALA A 38 0.61 15.99 0.20
C ALA A 38 -0.59 16.94 0.07
N LEU A 39 -1.57 16.58 -0.77
CA LEU A 39 -2.79 17.38 -0.94
C LEU A 39 -3.55 17.54 0.38
N ARG A 40 -3.63 16.47 1.19
CA ARG A 40 -4.29 16.52 2.49
C ARG A 40 -3.58 17.45 3.47
N LEU A 41 -2.25 17.35 3.56
CA LEU A 41 -1.45 18.22 4.42
C LEU A 41 -1.57 19.69 4.01
N ILE A 42 -1.58 19.98 2.70
CA ILE A 42 -1.80 21.33 2.18
C ILE A 42 -3.19 21.86 2.57
N GLN A 43 -4.23 21.03 2.43
CA GLN A 43 -5.60 21.40 2.82
C GLN A 43 -5.72 21.67 4.32
N ASP A 44 -5.17 20.79 5.16
CA ASP A 44 -5.23 20.91 6.61
C ASP A 44 -4.40 22.12 7.10
N ALA A 45 -3.26 22.41 6.45
CA ALA A 45 -2.46 23.61 6.71
C ALA A 45 -3.19 24.91 6.31
N TRP A 46 -3.88 24.91 5.15
CA TRP A 46 -4.69 26.06 4.72
C TRP A 46 -5.85 26.34 5.68
N GLN A 47 -6.46 25.28 6.23
CA GLN A 47 -7.54 25.38 7.21
C GLN A 47 -7.04 25.69 8.63
N GLY A 48 -5.72 25.80 8.84
CA GLY A 48 -5.11 26.18 10.11
C GLY A 48 -5.18 25.12 11.22
N SER A 49 -5.51 23.87 10.89
CA SER A 49 -5.65 22.78 11.88
C SER A 49 -4.89 21.54 11.41
N LEU A 50 -3.60 21.51 11.72
CA LEU A 50 -2.77 20.30 11.61
C LEU A 50 -2.87 19.51 12.91
N GLU A 51 -4.05 18.93 13.15
CA GLU A 51 -4.27 18.04 14.30
C GLU A 51 -4.38 16.58 13.83
N PRO A 52 -3.24 15.91 13.57
CA PRO A 52 -3.26 14.48 13.30
C PRO A 52 -3.78 13.76 14.54
N ARG A 53 -4.76 12.86 14.33
CA ARG A 53 -5.30 12.06 15.43
C ARG A 53 -4.19 11.22 16.01
N ARG A 54 -3.85 11.38 17.29
CA ARG A 54 -2.88 10.50 17.96
C ARG A 54 -3.46 9.10 18.15
N SER A 55 -2.71 8.08 17.75
CA SER A 55 -3.06 6.68 17.95
C SER A 55 -1.80 5.85 18.17
N ARG A 56 -1.90 4.83 19.03
CA ARG A 56 -0.80 3.87 19.24
C ARG A 56 -0.52 3.02 18.00
N VAL A 57 -1.47 2.95 17.06
CA VAL A 57 -1.31 2.23 15.79
C VAL A 57 -0.15 2.77 14.96
N TYR A 58 0.24 4.04 15.10
CA TYR A 58 1.38 4.58 14.34
C TYR A 58 2.73 4.11 14.87
N LEU A 59 2.84 3.63 16.11
CA LEU A 59 4.12 3.14 16.65
C LEU A 59 4.68 1.96 15.85
N PRO A 60 3.93 0.84 15.65
CA PRO A 60 4.45 -0.26 14.84
C PRO A 60 4.66 0.15 13.38
N LEU A 61 3.84 1.04 12.83
CA LEU A 61 3.98 1.52 11.46
C LEU A 61 5.24 2.38 11.27
N LEU A 62 5.51 3.28 12.21
CA LEU A 62 6.71 4.11 12.21
C LEU A 62 7.96 3.23 12.39
N PHE A 63 7.91 2.26 13.31
CA PHE A 63 8.98 1.28 13.47
C PHE A 63 9.26 0.53 12.16
N PHE A 64 8.21 0.08 11.46
CA PHE A 64 8.34 -0.62 10.19
C PHE A 64 9.01 0.24 9.09
N VAL A 65 8.62 1.52 8.97
CA VAL A 65 9.23 2.45 8.01
C VAL A 65 10.67 2.78 8.38
N VAL A 66 10.97 2.99 9.67
CA VAL A 66 12.34 3.24 10.14
C VAL A 66 13.21 2.01 9.88
N TYR A 67 12.70 0.81 10.18
CA TYR A 67 13.42 -0.44 9.96
C TYR A 67 13.78 -0.66 8.49
N THR A 68 12.81 -0.49 7.58
CA THR A 68 13.05 -0.58 6.13
C THR A 68 13.95 0.55 5.61
N GLY A 69 13.85 1.76 6.16
CA GLY A 69 14.75 2.86 5.83
C GLY A 69 16.20 2.59 6.25
N LEU A 70 16.41 1.96 7.41
CA LEU A 70 17.74 1.55 7.87
C LEU A 70 18.36 0.46 6.98
N GLN A 71 17.56 -0.45 6.41
CA GLN A 71 18.04 -1.43 5.42
C GLN A 71 18.60 -0.73 4.18
N VAL A 72 17.85 0.22 3.62
CA VAL A 72 18.28 1.01 2.43
C VAL A 72 19.52 1.86 2.73
N ALA A 73 19.56 2.52 3.89
CA ALA A 73 20.71 3.34 4.28
C ALA A 73 21.97 2.50 4.50
N GLY A 74 21.83 1.28 5.04
CA GLY A 74 22.93 0.35 5.26
C GLY A 74 23.59 -0.11 3.96
N GLN A 75 22.81 -0.38 2.91
CA GLN A 75 23.31 -0.76 1.59
C GLN A 75 24.11 0.37 0.92
N ARG A 76 23.61 1.60 0.95
CA ARG A 76 24.27 2.76 0.33
C ARG A 76 25.62 3.10 0.97
N ALA A 77 25.80 2.77 2.25
CA ALA A 77 27.01 3.07 2.99
C ALA A 77 28.14 2.04 2.76
N GLY A 78 27.93 1.01 1.93
CA GLY A 78 28.94 -0.04 1.70
C GLY A 78 29.27 -0.84 2.97
N LEU A 79 28.38 -0.83 3.96
CA LEU A 79 28.55 -1.46 5.28
C LEU A 79 28.12 -2.93 5.29
N GLU A 80 28.28 -3.63 4.16
CA GLU A 80 27.74 -4.98 3.94
C GLU A 80 28.27 -6.00 4.96
N SER A 81 29.52 -5.84 5.38
CA SER A 81 30.18 -6.72 6.35
C SER A 81 29.92 -6.36 7.82
N ALA A 82 29.42 -5.15 8.11
CA ALA A 82 29.28 -4.65 9.49
C ALA A 82 27.89 -4.87 10.11
N ARG A 83 26.88 -5.27 9.32
CA ARG A 83 25.47 -5.35 9.77
C ARG A 83 24.76 -6.64 9.34
N ALA A 84 25.32 -7.79 9.71
CA ALA A 84 24.69 -9.10 9.53
C ALA A 84 23.28 -9.22 10.17
N TRP A 85 22.90 -8.29 11.06
CA TRP A 85 21.63 -8.32 11.79
C TRP A 85 20.51 -7.52 11.10
N LEU A 86 20.82 -6.79 10.02
CA LEU A 86 19.80 -6.18 9.16
C LEU A 86 19.70 -7.00 7.87
N PRO A 87 18.75 -7.97 7.79
CA PRO A 87 18.47 -8.63 6.53
C PRO A 87 18.03 -7.56 5.52
N HIS A 88 18.69 -7.55 4.38
CA HIS A 88 18.41 -6.66 3.26
C HIS A 88 18.30 -7.51 2.00
N THR A 89 17.62 -7.00 0.98
CA THR A 89 17.54 -7.73 -0.29
C THR A 89 18.90 -7.74 -0.97
N VAL A 90 19.19 -8.78 -1.75
CA VAL A 90 20.44 -8.91 -2.52
C VAL A 90 20.61 -7.73 -3.49
N ASP A 91 19.50 -7.24 -4.03
CA ASP A 91 19.45 -6.08 -4.90
C ASP A 91 19.04 -4.81 -4.13
N GLY A 92 19.88 -3.76 -4.17
CA GLY A 92 19.62 -2.48 -3.50
C GLY A 92 18.49 -1.67 -4.13
N HIS A 93 18.20 -1.88 -5.42
CA HIS A 93 17.05 -1.27 -6.07
C HIS A 93 15.74 -1.79 -5.46
N SER A 94 15.62 -3.11 -5.31
CA SER A 94 14.49 -3.76 -4.66
C SER A 94 14.26 -3.28 -3.23
N SER A 95 15.31 -3.14 -2.41
CA SER A 95 15.18 -2.59 -1.04
C SER A 95 14.61 -1.17 -1.02
N THR A 96 15.05 -0.32 -1.96
CA THR A 96 14.54 1.05 -2.09
C THR A 96 13.05 1.05 -2.48
N LEU A 97 12.66 0.17 -3.41
CA LEU A 97 11.27 0.02 -3.85
C LEU A 97 10.38 -0.41 -2.68
N TYR A 98 10.77 -1.45 -1.94
CA TYR A 98 10.01 -1.92 -0.77
C TYR A 98 9.93 -0.89 0.35
N PHE A 99 10.96 -0.08 0.56
CA PHE A 99 10.90 1.05 1.49
C PHE A 99 9.86 2.09 1.06
N LEU A 100 9.86 2.51 -0.22
CA LEU A 100 8.88 3.45 -0.75
C LEU A 100 7.46 2.89 -0.65
N LEU A 101 7.29 1.60 -0.94
CA LEU A 101 6.02 0.90 -0.84
C LEU A 101 5.54 0.83 0.63
N ALA A 102 6.42 0.48 1.57
CA ALA A 102 6.13 0.49 2.99
C ALA A 102 5.69 1.87 3.48
N ALA A 103 6.43 2.92 3.12
CA ALA A 103 6.08 4.30 3.44
C ALA A 103 4.72 4.70 2.83
N SER A 104 4.41 4.26 1.61
CA SER A 104 3.12 4.51 0.97
C SER A 104 1.96 3.83 1.72
N TYR A 105 2.12 2.58 2.18
CA TYR A 105 1.08 1.91 2.96
C TYR A 105 0.86 2.58 4.32
N VAL A 106 1.91 3.03 4.99
CA VAL A 106 1.77 3.80 6.23
C VAL A 106 1.05 5.12 5.99
N ALA A 107 1.36 5.81 4.89
CA ALA A 107 0.64 7.01 4.48
C ALA A 107 -0.84 6.74 4.17
N LEU A 108 -1.15 5.60 3.54
CA LEU A 108 -2.53 5.19 3.26
C LEU A 108 -3.32 4.94 4.54
N VAL A 109 -2.72 4.23 5.51
CA VAL A 109 -3.34 4.02 6.83
C VAL A 109 -3.58 5.35 7.54
N PHE A 110 -2.63 6.27 7.48
CA PHE A 110 -2.79 7.61 8.04
C PHE A 110 -3.95 8.37 7.37
N LEU A 111 -4.05 8.33 6.04
CA LEU A 111 -5.12 8.96 5.27
C LEU A 111 -6.49 8.37 5.62
N VAL A 112 -6.61 7.04 5.70
CA VAL A 112 -7.85 6.37 6.07
C VAL A 112 -8.25 6.74 7.51
N HIS A 113 -7.33 6.61 8.45
CA HIS A 113 -7.60 6.83 9.87
C HIS A 113 -7.97 8.30 10.20
N ASN A 114 -7.40 9.28 9.48
CA ASN A 114 -7.71 10.69 9.69
C ASN A 114 -8.88 11.21 8.84
N GLY A 115 -9.10 10.65 7.63
CA GLY A 115 -10.11 11.11 6.67
C GLY A 115 -11.50 10.48 6.84
N PHE A 116 -11.59 9.22 7.24
CA PHE A 116 -12.84 8.44 7.26
C PHE A 116 -13.57 8.55 8.61
N ARG A 117 -13.94 9.77 8.97
CA ARG A 117 -14.62 10.06 10.26
C ARG A 117 -16.13 9.78 10.25
N SER A 118 -16.77 9.87 9.08
CA SER A 118 -18.23 9.69 8.96
C SER A 118 -18.57 8.23 8.69
N ARG A 119 -19.64 7.73 9.34
CA ARG A 119 -20.22 6.40 9.09
C ARG A 119 -20.49 6.15 7.61
N PHE A 120 -20.88 7.19 6.85
CA PHE A 120 -21.08 7.09 5.42
C PHE A 120 -19.78 6.76 4.67
N ARG A 121 -18.67 7.43 4.98
CA ARG A 121 -17.37 7.19 4.34
C ARG A 121 -16.84 5.81 4.67
N VAL A 122 -16.97 5.38 5.93
CA VAL A 122 -16.61 4.02 6.36
C VAL A 122 -17.45 2.99 5.62
N LYS A 123 -18.76 3.21 5.49
CA LYS A 123 -19.65 2.33 4.72
C LYS A 123 -19.22 2.25 3.25
N MET A 124 -18.87 3.38 2.62
CA MET A 124 -18.36 3.37 1.23
C MET A 124 -17.06 2.58 1.10
N LEU A 125 -16.12 2.74 2.04
CA LEU A 125 -14.87 1.97 2.04
C LEU A 125 -15.13 0.46 2.18
N LEU A 126 -16.03 0.07 3.09
CA LEU A 126 -16.42 -1.33 3.26
C LEU A 126 -17.10 -1.90 2.02
N ILE A 127 -18.01 -1.14 1.40
CA ILE A 127 -18.66 -1.54 0.14
C ILE A 127 -17.61 -1.74 -0.95
N ALA A 128 -16.62 -0.83 -1.06
CA ALA A 128 -15.57 -0.96 -2.05
C ALA A 128 -14.72 -2.22 -1.84
N ILE A 129 -14.34 -2.53 -0.59
CA ILE A 129 -13.60 -3.76 -0.25
C ILE A 129 -14.44 -5.01 -0.60
N VAL A 130 -15.72 -5.04 -0.22
CA VAL A 130 -16.60 -6.18 -0.50
C VAL A 130 -16.81 -6.37 -2.00
N ALA A 131 -17.05 -5.29 -2.74
CA ALA A 131 -17.22 -5.33 -4.19
C ALA A 131 -15.97 -5.85 -4.90
N LEU A 132 -14.78 -5.41 -4.46
CA LEU A 132 -13.49 -5.88 -4.97
C LEU A 132 -13.30 -7.38 -4.70
N GLY A 133 -13.50 -7.82 -3.45
CA GLY A 133 -13.38 -9.25 -3.12
C GLY A 133 -14.37 -10.13 -3.87
N LEU A 134 -15.59 -9.65 -4.13
CA LEU A 134 -16.56 -10.35 -4.98
C LEU A 134 -16.10 -10.45 -6.43
N LEU A 135 -15.54 -9.36 -6.99
CA LEU A 135 -15.01 -9.37 -8.36
C LEU A 135 -13.81 -10.31 -8.49
N GLU A 136 -12.89 -10.30 -7.54
CA GLU A 136 -11.75 -11.23 -7.50
C GLU A 136 -12.21 -12.68 -7.39
N ALA A 137 -13.19 -12.97 -6.53
CA ALA A 137 -13.77 -14.31 -6.40
C ALA A 137 -14.45 -14.78 -7.69
N LEU A 138 -15.23 -13.92 -8.34
CA LEU A 138 -15.88 -14.22 -9.62
C LEU A 138 -14.86 -14.45 -10.73
N TYR A 139 -13.82 -13.62 -10.80
CA TYR A 139 -12.74 -13.77 -11.77
C TYR A 139 -12.02 -15.10 -11.59
N GLY A 140 -11.63 -15.45 -10.36
CA GLY A 140 -11.02 -16.75 -10.06
C GLY A 140 -11.93 -17.94 -10.38
N LEU A 141 -13.24 -17.83 -10.10
CA LEU A 141 -14.22 -18.86 -10.44
C LEU A 141 -14.35 -19.05 -11.96
N LEU A 142 -14.37 -17.96 -12.73
CA LEU A 142 -14.42 -18.01 -14.19
C LEU A 142 -13.16 -18.64 -14.78
N GLN A 143 -11.98 -18.34 -14.24
CA GLN A 143 -10.73 -18.99 -14.67
C GLN A 143 -10.75 -20.50 -14.40
N TYR A 144 -11.22 -20.89 -13.22
CA TYR A 144 -11.34 -22.28 -12.83
C TYR A 144 -12.32 -23.06 -13.73
N LEU A 145 -13.54 -22.53 -13.92
CA LEU A 145 -14.57 -23.17 -14.75
C LEU A 145 -14.23 -23.12 -16.24
N GLY A 146 -13.52 -22.08 -16.68
CA GLY A 146 -13.07 -21.92 -18.06
C GLY A 146 -11.89 -22.80 -18.45
N ASN A 147 -11.38 -23.63 -17.53
CA ASN A 147 -10.24 -24.52 -17.74
C ASN A 147 -8.98 -23.79 -18.26
N TYR A 148 -8.79 -22.56 -17.80
CA TYR A 148 -7.58 -21.80 -18.08
C TYR A 148 -6.39 -22.49 -17.41
N GLY A 149 -5.27 -22.64 -18.11
CA GLY A 149 -4.05 -23.26 -17.56
C GLY A 149 -3.36 -22.45 -16.46
N TYR A 150 -3.97 -21.34 -16.02
CA TYR A 150 -3.46 -20.47 -14.99
C TYR A 150 -4.59 -19.81 -14.19
N ILE A 151 -4.32 -19.55 -12.92
CA ILE A 151 -5.16 -18.75 -12.02
C ILE A 151 -4.27 -17.67 -11.41
N TRP A 152 -4.60 -16.39 -11.59
CA TRP A 152 -3.78 -15.28 -11.07
C TRP A 152 -2.27 -15.43 -11.37
N ASP A 153 -1.92 -15.76 -12.62
CA ASP A 153 -0.55 -16.10 -13.09
C ASP A 153 0.11 -17.36 -12.51
N TYR A 154 -0.54 -18.08 -11.60
CA TYR A 154 -0.09 -19.39 -11.17
C TYR A 154 -0.54 -20.46 -12.14
N GLN A 155 0.41 -21.20 -12.72
CA GLN A 155 0.13 -22.35 -13.57
C GLN A 155 -0.62 -23.41 -12.78
N VAL A 156 -1.76 -23.85 -13.31
CA VAL A 156 -2.51 -24.97 -12.73
C VAL A 156 -2.01 -26.23 -13.42
N THR A 157 -1.07 -26.95 -12.78
CA THR A 157 -0.66 -28.28 -13.25
C THR A 157 -1.84 -29.23 -13.08
N THR A 158 -2.53 -29.51 -14.18
CA THR A 158 -3.46 -30.62 -14.25
C THR A 158 -2.63 -31.91 -14.33
N ALA A 159 -2.70 -32.73 -13.29
CA ALA A 159 -2.14 -34.08 -13.28
C ALA A 159 -3.01 -35.03 -14.11
#